data_AF-X1BVC5-F1
#
_entry.id   AF-X1BVC5-F1
#
_cell.length_a   1.000
_cell.length_b   1.000
_cell.length_c   1.000
_cell.angle_alpha   90.00
_cell.angle_beta   90.00
_cell.angle_gamma   90.00
#
_symmetry.space_group_name_H-M   'P 1'
#
loop_
_entity.id
_entity.type
_entity.pdbx_description
1 polymer ?
#
loop_
_entity_poly.entity_id
_entity_poly.type
_entity_poly.pdbx_seq_one_letter_code
_entity_poly.pdbx_strand_id
1 'polypeptide(L)' 'YFIEVEIQVDTHDELDDARDILFSFLSQFGIKREDSIRQSYLELITERFRGINV' A
#
# COMPACT_ATOMS: atom_id res chain seq x y z
N TYR A 1 -13.32 1.73 1.29
CA TYR A 1 -12.58 1.81 2.56
C TYR A 1 -11.15 1.40 2.27
N PHE A 2 -10.16 2.15 2.76
CA PHE A 2 -8.74 1.86 2.59
C PHE A 2 -8.15 1.42 3.93
N ILE A 3 -7.10 0.61 3.87
CA ILE A 3 -6.27 0.27 5.02
C ILE A 3 -4.82 0.58 4.65
N GLU A 4 -4.11 1.19 5.59
CA GLU A 4 -2.69 1.50 5.45
C GLU A 4 -1.97 0.84 6.62
N VAL A 5 -0.83 0.22 6.32
CA VAL A 5 0.03 -0.45 7.29
C VAL A 5 1.47 -0.07 6.98
N GLU A 6 2.23 0.22 8.02
CA GLU A 6 3.62 0.65 7.91
C GLU A 6 4.50 -0.10 8.90
N ILE A 7 5.74 -0.34 8.49
CA ILE A 7 6.82 -0.81 9.35
C ILE A 7 8.00 0.12 9.10
N GLN A 8 8.49 0.74 10.18
CA GLN A 8 9.71 1.54 10.13
C GLN A 8 10.92 0.58 10.13
N VAL A 9 11.86 0.84 9.23
CA VAL A 9 13.15 0.13 9.15
C VAL A 9 14.29 1.13 9.21
N ASP A 10 15.45 0.70 9.70
CA ASP A 10 16.61 1.56 9.87
C ASP A 10 17.54 1.52 8.66
N THR A 11 17.50 0.44 7.88
CA THR A 11 18.37 0.22 6.73
C THR A 11 17.60 -0.19 5.48
N HIS A 12 18.20 0.07 4.31
CA HIS A 12 17.61 -0.31 3.03
C HIS A 12 17.52 -1.83 2.85
N ASP A 13 18.44 -2.59 3.45
CA ASP A 13 18.51 -4.05 3.30
C ASP A 13 17.31 -4.75 3.96
N GLU A 14 16.64 -4.10 4.91
CA GLU A 14 15.46 -4.61 5.62
C GLU A 14 14.15 -4.41 4.84
N LEU A 15 14.17 -3.68 3.71
CA LEU A 15 12.96 -3.29 2.99
C LEU A 15 12.20 -4.47 2.37
N ASP A 16 12.90 -5.50 1.91
CA ASP A 16 12.26 -6.68 1.34
C ASP A 16 11.60 -7.53 2.44
N ASP A 17 12.31 -7.74 3.56
CA ASP A 17 11.78 -8.47 4.72
C ASP A 17 10.56 -7.75 5.34
N ALA A 18 10.66 -6.43 5.54
CA ALA A 18 9.54 -5.64 6.07
C ALA A 18 8.31 -5.70 5.15
N ARG A 19 8.52 -5.69 3.83
CA ARG A 19 7.44 -5.81 2.85
C ARG A 19 6.75 -7.17 2.92
N ASP A 20 7.52 -8.25 3.05
CA ASP A 20 6.96 -9.60 3.17
C ASP A 20 6.21 -9.78 4.49
N ILE A 21 6.70 -9.19 5.59
CA ILE A 21 5.98 -9.16 6.88
C ILE A 21 4.63 -8.43 6.73
N LEU A 22 4.62 -7.25 6.10
CA LEU A 22 3.39 -6.48 5.88
C LEU A 22 2.37 -7.27 5.06
N PHE A 23 2.78 -7.92 3.96
CA PHE A 23 1.86 -8.73 3.17
C PHE A 23 1.41 -10.00 3.88
N SER A 24 2.28 -10.63 4.67
CA SER A 24 1.90 -11.77 5.52
C SER A 24 0.84 -11.35 6.55
N PHE A 25 0.99 -10.19 7.19
CA PHE A 25 -0.01 -9.62 8.09
C PHE A 25 -1.34 -9.36 7.37
N LEU A 26 -1.32 -8.65 6.23
CA LEU A 26 -2.52 -8.33 5.45
C LEU A 26 -3.26 -9.57 4.94
N SER A 27 -2.53 -10.64 4.61
CA SER A 27 -3.12 -11.90 4.15
C SER A 27 -4.06 -12.54 5.18
N GLN A 28 -3.82 -12.30 6.47
CA GLN A 28 -4.67 -12.79 7.56
C GLN A 28 -6.06 -12.11 7.54
N PHE A 29 -6.18 -10.95 6.89
CA PHE A 29 -7.44 -10.24 6.66
C PHE A 29 -8.02 -10.52 5.27
N GLY A 30 -7.43 -11.45 4.51
CA GLY A 30 -7.85 -11.78 3.14
C GLY A 30 -7.41 -10.77 2.08
N ILE A 31 -6.52 -9.82 2.43
CA ILE A 31 -6.00 -8.80 1.52
C ILE A 31 -4.71 -9.33 0.87
N LYS A 32 -4.67 -9.34 -0.46
CA LYS A 32 -3.54 -9.85 -1.23
C LYS A 32 -2.68 -8.72 -1.77
N ARG A 33 -1.49 -9.09 -2.27
CA ARG A 33 -0.56 -8.13 -2.88
C ARG A 33 -1.14 -7.47 -4.13
N GLU A 34 -1.98 -8.18 -4.88
CA GLU A 34 -2.64 -7.66 -6.07
C GLU A 34 -3.69 -6.59 -5.75
N ASP A 35 -4.20 -6.55 -4.51
CA ASP A 35 -5.13 -5.53 -4.03
C ASP A 35 -4.42 -4.22 -3.65
N SER A 36 -3.07 -4.18 -3.73
CA SER A 36 -2.30 -3.00 -3.36
C SER A 36 -2.51 -1.84 -4.34
N ILE A 37 -2.88 -0.69 -3.78
CA ILE A 37 -3.00 0.56 -4.52
C ILE A 37 -1.66 1.30 -4.38
N ARG A 38 -1.01 1.57 -5.51
CA ARG A 38 0.28 2.27 -5.53
C ARG A 38 0.17 3.78 -5.50
N GLN A 39 -1.02 4.30 -5.79
CA GLN A 39 -1.32 5.72 -5.76
C GLN A 39 -1.62 6.16 -4.34
N SER A 40 -1.03 7.28 -3.93
CA SER A 40 -1.43 7.97 -2.72
C SER A 40 -2.87 8.47 -2.82
N TYR A 41 -3.49 8.69 -1.66
CA TYR A 41 -4.84 9.25 -1.61
C TYR A 41 -4.93 10.62 -2.28
N LEU A 42 -3.88 11.44 -2.19
CA LEU A 42 -3.82 12.74 -2.86
C LEU A 42 -3.81 12.60 -4.38
N GLU A 43 -3.06 11.64 -4.92
CA GLU A 43 -3.05 11.34 -6.36
C GLU A 43 -4.43 10.90 -6.83
N LEU A 44 -5.07 9.96 -6.12
CA LEU A 44 -6.44 9.49 -6.43
C LEU A 44 -7.45 10.65 -6.45
N ILE A 45 -7.39 11.54 -5.47
CA ILE A 45 -8.27 12.71 -5.41
C ILE A 45 -7.97 13.67 -6.57
N THR A 46 -6.69 13.91 -6.84
CA THR A 46 -6.27 14.85 -7.88
C THR A 46 -6.70 14.37 -9.26
N GLU A 47 -6.60 13.07 -9.55
CA GLU A 47 -7.07 12.47 -10.79
C GLU A 47 -8.58 12.59 -10.94
N ARG A 48 -9.33 12.30 -9.86
CA ARG A 48 -10.78 12.50 -9.83
C ARG A 48 -11.17 13.94 -10.15
N PHE A 49 -10.46 14.94 -9.62
CA PHE A 49 -10.71 16.36 -9.92
C PHE A 49 -10.26 16.78 -11.32
N ARG A 50 -9.30 16.07 -11.92
CA ARG A 50 -8.85 16.29 -13.31
C ARG A 50 -9.77 15.63 -14.36
N GLY A 51 -10.80 14.89 -13.93
CA GLY A 51 -11.71 14.17 -14.83
C GLY A 51 -11.07 12.94 -15.47
N ILE A 52 -9.97 12.44 -14.91
CA ILE A 52 -9.39 11.15 -15.28
C ILE A 52 -10.18 10.10 -14.49
N ASN A 53 -10.90 9.23 -15.18
CA ASN A 53 -11.59 8.12 -14.53
C ASN A 53 -10.54 7.12 -14.04
N VAL A 54 -10.47 6.95 -12.72
CA VAL A 54 -9.64 5.96 -12.00
C VAL A 54 -10.47 4.75 -11.65
#